data_AF-A0A432QCL7-F1
#
_entry.id   AF-A0A432QCL7-F1
#
_cell.length_a   1.000
_cell.length_b   1.000
_cell.length_c   1.000
_cell.angle_alpha   90.00
_cell.angle_beta   90.00
_cell.angle_gamma   90.00
#
_symmetry.space_group_name_H-M   'P 1'
#
loop_
_entity.id
_entity.type
_entity.pdbx_description
1 polymer ?
#
loop_
_entity_poly.entity_id
_entity_poly.type
_entity_poly.pdbx_seq_one_letter_code
_entity_poly.pdbx_strand_id
1 'polypeptide(L)'
;MSEDLYPQYISALLKADQYPHPVDTVSLVQTHISFVLLAGDFVYKFKKPVNFGFLDFSTLAKRRYCCEQELVLNRRLSPEIYLGLVRITDDDGVIRLDGQGTVIEYGVKMKRMPEDRMMVRVIDRGELCADHILALVDVLVPFYEQAERSPEIDGFGTAEAVAVNVLENFDQTRDFIGGGALTRLQFDLISSYARSILAQKDIFQARIEAGRIRDCHGDLYSANICLADKVYIYDCIEFNER
;
A
#
# COMPACT_ATOMS: atom_id res chain seq x y z
N MET A 1 -7.11 1.09 32.87
CA MET A 1 -5.98 2.00 32.65
C MET A 1 -5.46 1.67 31.27
N SER A 2 -5.45 2.63 30.35
CA SER A 2 -5.31 2.40 28.90
C SER A 2 -4.00 1.67 28.58
N GLU A 3 -4.11 0.40 28.20
CA GLU A 3 -3.03 -0.35 27.56
C GLU A 3 -2.65 0.39 26.26
N ASP A 4 -1.37 0.65 26.07
CA ASP A 4 -0.86 1.44 24.96
C ASP A 4 -1.39 0.91 23.60
N LEU A 5 -2.06 1.78 22.84
CA LEU A 5 -2.70 1.46 21.54
C LEU A 5 -1.69 1.08 20.41
N TYR A 6 -0.40 1.00 20.73
CA TYR A 6 0.71 0.74 19.82
C TYR A 6 1.98 0.32 20.58
N PRO A 7 2.97 -0.34 19.91
CA PRO A 7 4.20 -0.80 20.55
C PRO A 7 5.05 0.33 21.17
N GLN A 8 5.89 -0.03 22.14
CA GLN A 8 6.78 0.90 22.86
C GLN A 8 7.64 1.76 21.93
N TYR A 9 8.10 1.23 20.79
CA TYR A 9 8.89 2.02 19.85
C TYR A 9 8.09 3.13 19.18
N ILE A 10 6.79 2.95 18.94
CA ILE A 10 5.93 4.02 18.45
C ILE A 10 5.78 5.10 19.52
N SER A 11 5.58 4.70 20.78
CA SER A 11 5.55 5.63 21.92
C SER A 11 6.85 6.44 22.05
N ALA A 12 8.01 5.83 21.79
CA ALA A 12 9.29 6.52 21.79
C ALA A 12 9.35 7.58 20.68
N LEU A 13 9.00 7.21 19.45
CA LEU A 13 9.07 8.08 18.27
C LEU A 13 8.02 9.20 18.25
N LEU A 14 7.01 9.17 19.11
CA LEU A 14 6.10 10.31 19.27
C LEU A 14 6.77 11.55 19.89
N LYS A 15 7.98 11.42 20.43
CA LYS A 15 8.75 12.55 20.96
C LYS A 15 9.54 13.23 19.84
N ALA A 16 9.41 14.55 19.75
CA ALA A 16 10.08 15.37 18.74
C ALA A 16 11.61 15.26 18.74
N ASP A 17 12.22 14.99 19.89
CA ASP A 17 13.68 14.87 20.07
C ASP A 17 14.28 13.56 19.51
N GLN A 18 13.46 12.64 18.98
CA GLN A 18 13.92 11.39 18.37
C GLN A 18 14.40 11.53 16.93
N TYR A 19 14.24 12.71 16.33
CA TYR A 19 14.49 12.92 14.91
C TYR A 19 15.77 13.75 14.69
N PRO A 20 16.59 13.40 13.68
CA PRO A 20 17.82 14.14 13.37
C PRO A 20 17.57 15.47 12.63
N HIS A 21 16.30 15.85 12.47
CA HIS A 21 15.85 17.06 11.79
C HIS A 21 14.85 17.80 12.69
N PRO A 22 14.59 19.09 12.43
CA PRO A 22 13.58 19.84 13.17
C PRO A 22 12.21 19.14 13.12
N VAL A 23 11.61 18.98 14.29
CA VAL A 23 10.24 18.46 14.48
C VAL A 23 9.63 19.23 15.64
N ASP A 24 8.50 19.88 15.41
CA ASP A 24 7.76 20.54 16.51
C ASP A 24 6.78 19.56 17.16
N THR A 25 6.05 18.82 16.31
CA THR A 25 5.04 17.84 16.74
C THR A 25 5.09 16.61 15.86
N VAL A 26 4.83 15.45 16.45
CA VAL A 26 4.66 14.18 15.74
C VAL A 26 3.19 13.78 15.78
N SER A 27 2.60 13.51 14.62
CA SER A 27 1.24 12.96 14.53
C SER A 27 1.29 11.49 14.14
N LEU A 28 0.49 10.66 14.79
CA LEU A 28 0.34 9.25 14.44
C LEU A 28 -0.99 9.03 13.71
N VAL A 29 -0.88 8.55 12.47
CA VAL A 29 -2.00 8.00 11.69
C VAL A 29 -1.87 6.49 11.69
N GLN A 30 -2.96 5.77 11.93
CA GLN A 30 -2.99 4.33 11.90
C GLN A 30 -3.86 3.82 10.76
N THR A 31 -3.34 2.86 10.01
CA THR A 31 -4.13 2.04 9.09
C THR A 31 -4.37 0.67 9.71
N HIS A 32 -5.09 -0.19 9.00
CA HIS A 32 -5.27 -1.59 9.39
C HIS A 32 -3.92 -2.37 9.45
N ILE A 33 -2.91 -1.94 8.69
CA ILE A 33 -1.62 -2.66 8.54
C ILE A 33 -0.38 -1.82 8.84
N SER A 34 -0.51 -0.54 9.20
CA SER A 34 0.65 0.34 9.41
C SER A 34 0.44 1.40 10.48
N PHE A 35 1.55 1.83 11.07
CA PHE A 35 1.70 3.08 11.81
C PHE A 35 2.40 4.09 10.90
N VAL A 36 1.86 5.30 10.80
CA VAL A 36 2.39 6.37 9.95
C VAL A 36 2.63 7.59 10.84
N LEU A 37 3.89 7.95 11.04
CA LEU A 37 4.31 9.09 11.85
C LEU A 37 4.62 10.27 10.93
N LEU A 38 3.88 11.37 11.08
CA LEU A 38 4.13 12.65 10.42
C LEU A 38 5.03 13.49 11.33
N ALA A 39 6.29 13.72 10.94
CA ALA A 39 7.30 14.38 11.74
C ALA A 39 8.00 15.48 10.92
N GLY A 40 7.54 16.72 11.05
CA GLY A 40 8.02 17.85 10.24
C GLY A 40 7.81 17.61 8.75
N ASP A 41 8.89 17.71 7.98
CA ASP A 41 8.93 17.51 6.51
C ASP A 41 8.96 16.04 6.08
N PHE A 42 8.96 15.10 7.03
CA PHE A 42 9.09 13.66 6.75
C PHE A 42 7.93 12.85 7.30
N VAL A 43 7.75 11.68 6.70
CA VAL A 43 6.80 10.65 7.12
C VAL A 43 7.56 9.35 7.34
N TYR A 44 7.23 8.63 8.40
CA TYR A 44 7.82 7.34 8.74
C TYR A 44 6.73 6.29 8.82
N LYS A 45 6.76 5.29 7.94
CA LYS A 45 5.76 4.22 7.87
C LYS A 45 6.37 2.92 8.40
N PHE A 46 5.71 2.33 9.39
CA PHE A 46 6.07 1.06 10.02
C PHE A 46 4.92 0.07 9.87
N LYS A 47 5.24 -1.17 9.49
CA LYS A 47 4.24 -2.22 9.25
C LYS A 47 3.81 -2.87 10.58
N LYS A 48 2.51 -3.10 10.77
CA LYS A 48 1.98 -3.80 11.94
C LYS A 48 2.30 -5.30 11.85
N PRO A 49 2.59 -6.00 12.96
CA PRO A 49 2.96 -7.42 12.95
C PRO A 49 1.72 -8.32 12.80
N VAL A 50 1.06 -8.26 11.64
CA VAL A 50 -0.20 -8.97 11.35
C VAL A 50 -0.03 -9.99 10.23
N ASN A 51 -0.95 -10.96 10.18
CA ASN A 51 -1.10 -11.90 9.07
C ASN A 51 -2.60 -12.07 8.76
N PHE A 52 -2.99 -11.73 7.53
CA PHE A 52 -4.37 -11.83 7.05
C PHE A 52 -4.57 -12.89 5.95
N GLY A 53 -3.59 -13.79 5.76
CA GLY A 53 -3.57 -14.77 4.68
C GLY A 53 -3.10 -14.20 3.35
N PHE A 54 -3.67 -13.07 2.91
CA PHE A 54 -3.22 -12.35 1.71
C PHE A 54 -2.00 -11.45 1.94
N LEU A 55 -1.68 -11.18 3.21
CA LEU A 55 -0.61 -10.29 3.68
C LEU A 55 0.05 -10.91 4.92
N ASP A 56 1.38 -10.92 4.97
CA ASP A 56 2.11 -11.43 6.14
C ASP A 56 3.29 -10.55 6.55
N PHE A 57 3.08 -9.81 7.65
CA PHE A 57 4.05 -8.95 8.32
C PHE A 57 4.46 -9.52 9.70
N SER A 58 4.20 -10.80 9.96
CA SER A 58 4.36 -11.43 11.28
C SER A 58 5.78 -11.37 11.83
N THR A 59 6.80 -11.48 10.97
CA THR A 59 8.20 -11.48 11.40
C THR A 59 8.92 -10.20 10.99
N LEU A 60 9.95 -9.83 11.76
CA LEU A 60 10.80 -8.67 11.46
C LEU A 60 11.45 -8.77 10.06
N ALA A 61 11.87 -9.98 9.66
CA ALA A 61 12.45 -10.23 8.34
C ALA A 61 11.43 -9.98 7.21
N LYS A 62 10.18 -10.43 7.38
CA LYS A 62 9.10 -10.16 6.41
C LYS A 62 8.80 -8.67 6.31
N ARG A 63 8.74 -7.96 7.44
CA ARG A 63 8.52 -6.50 7.44
C ARG A 63 9.66 -5.75 6.76
N ARG A 64 10.91 -6.14 7.01
CA ARG A 64 12.08 -5.59 6.29
C ARG A 64 11.93 -5.77 4.78
N TYR A 65 11.70 -6.99 4.32
CA TYR A 65 11.54 -7.31 2.90
C TYR A 65 10.43 -6.46 2.27
N CYS A 66 9.27 -6.36 2.93
CA CYS A 66 8.16 -5.56 2.40
C CYS A 66 8.47 -4.05 2.42
N CYS A 67 9.25 -3.53 3.38
CA CYS A 67 9.71 -2.14 3.34
C CYS A 67 10.68 -1.88 2.17
N GLU A 68 11.55 -2.85 1.87
CA GLU A 68 12.45 -2.79 0.71
C GLU A 68 11.64 -2.84 -0.60
N GLN A 69 10.64 -3.72 -0.72
CA GLN A 69 9.74 -3.76 -1.87
C GLN A 69 8.92 -2.48 -2.03
N GLU A 70 8.40 -1.93 -0.94
CA GLU A 70 7.67 -0.66 -0.96
C GLU A 70 8.53 0.47 -1.56
N LEU A 71 9.81 0.54 -1.20
CA LEU A 71 10.75 1.49 -1.79
C LEU A 71 10.95 1.23 -3.29
N VAL A 72 11.21 -0.01 -3.69
CA VAL A 72 11.43 -0.36 -5.11
C VAL A 72 10.21 0.01 -5.95
N LEU A 73 9.03 -0.42 -5.54
CA LEU A 73 7.81 -0.32 -6.33
C LEU A 73 7.30 1.11 -6.42
N ASN A 74 7.37 1.87 -5.33
CA ASN A 74 6.86 3.23 -5.34
C ASN A 74 7.83 4.25 -5.95
N ARG A 75 9.14 3.97 -5.96
CA ARG A 75 10.12 4.82 -6.67
C ARG A 75 9.92 4.84 -8.18
N ARG A 76 9.15 3.89 -8.74
CA ARG A 76 8.78 3.89 -10.17
C ARG A 76 7.94 5.12 -10.56
N LEU A 77 7.12 5.63 -9.64
CA LEU A 77 6.21 6.76 -9.88
C LEU A 77 6.47 7.97 -8.98
N SER A 78 7.09 7.77 -7.81
CA SER A 78 7.34 8.84 -6.83
C SER A 78 8.74 8.72 -6.18
N PRO A 79 9.84 8.73 -6.94
CA PRO A 79 11.18 8.50 -6.40
C PRO A 79 11.62 9.56 -5.37
N GLU A 80 11.13 10.79 -5.48
CA GLU A 80 11.46 11.88 -4.54
C GLU A 80 10.69 11.79 -3.21
N ILE A 81 9.61 11.00 -3.19
CA ILE A 81 8.83 10.77 -1.99
C ILE A 81 9.44 9.64 -1.16
N TYR A 82 9.93 8.58 -1.79
CA TYR A 82 10.43 7.39 -1.09
C TYR A 82 11.94 7.46 -0.84
N LEU A 83 12.33 8.02 0.31
CA LEU A 83 13.71 8.42 0.59
C LEU A 83 14.62 7.26 1.01
N GLY A 84 14.11 6.29 1.76
CA GLY A 84 14.91 5.11 2.11
C GLY A 84 14.37 4.26 3.24
N LEU A 85 15.09 3.17 3.50
CA LEU A 85 14.83 2.26 4.61
C LEU A 85 15.39 2.87 5.89
N VAL A 86 14.63 2.82 6.97
CA VAL A 86 15.07 3.21 8.32
C VAL A 86 14.91 2.05 9.28
N ARG A 87 15.66 2.11 10.37
CA ARG A 87 15.66 1.09 11.42
C ARG A 87 15.28 1.73 12.74
N ILE A 88 14.57 1.01 13.57
CA ILE A 88 14.44 1.31 14.99
C ILE A 88 15.37 0.39 15.73
N THR A 89 16.24 0.95 16.55
CA THR A 89 17.17 0.20 17.37
C THR A 89 16.88 0.37 18.85
N ASP A 90 17.22 -0.65 19.62
CA ASP A 90 17.21 -0.66 21.08
C ASP A 90 18.64 -0.91 21.57
N ASP A 91 19.15 0.04 22.36
CA ASP A 91 20.45 -0.01 23.02
C ASP A 91 20.21 0.07 24.53
N ASP A 92 20.13 -1.09 25.19
CA ASP A 92 19.85 -1.23 26.63
C ASP A 92 18.62 -0.43 27.13
N GLY A 93 17.52 -0.47 26.37
CA GLY A 93 16.26 0.21 26.66
C GLY A 93 16.16 1.62 26.05
N VAL A 94 17.23 2.10 25.41
CA VAL A 94 17.24 3.39 24.70
C VAL A 94 16.85 3.17 23.24
N ILE A 95 15.57 3.39 22.95
CA ILE A 95 15.01 3.25 21.60
C ILE A 95 15.34 4.50 20.75
N ARG A 96 15.89 4.31 19.55
CA ARG A 96 16.23 5.39 18.62
C ARG A 96 15.92 5.05 17.16
N LEU A 97 15.59 6.08 16.39
CA LEU A 97 15.55 6.02 14.92
C LEU A 97 16.98 6.03 14.37
N ASP A 98 17.31 5.02 13.57
CA ASP A 98 18.63 4.77 12.96
C ASP A 98 19.79 4.84 13.96
N GLY A 99 19.55 4.43 15.20
CA GLY A 99 20.54 4.40 16.26
C GLY A 99 21.52 3.22 16.19
N GLN A 100 22.27 3.06 17.27
CA GLN A 100 23.07 1.86 17.54
C GLN A 100 22.25 0.85 18.34
N GLY A 101 22.76 -0.37 18.46
CA GLY A 101 22.11 -1.46 19.22
C GLY A 101 21.38 -2.46 18.32
N THR A 102 20.45 -3.20 18.93
CA THR A 102 19.72 -4.27 18.27
C THR A 102 18.58 -3.70 17.43
N VAL A 103 18.45 -4.09 16.17
CA VAL A 103 17.32 -3.66 15.33
C VAL A 103 16.05 -4.36 15.78
N ILE A 104 15.05 -3.58 16.18
CA ILE A 104 13.76 -4.09 16.67
C ILE A 104 12.61 -3.84 15.67
N GLU A 105 12.76 -2.90 14.73
CA GLU A 105 11.78 -2.66 13.67
C GLU A 105 12.43 -2.04 12.42
N TYR A 106 11.81 -2.25 11.25
CA TYR A 106 12.13 -1.57 10.00
C TYR A 106 10.96 -0.69 9.55
N GLY A 107 11.28 0.41 8.89
CA GLY A 107 10.29 1.30 8.29
C GLY A 107 10.78 1.99 7.04
N VAL A 108 9.89 2.73 6.42
CA VAL A 108 10.16 3.54 5.23
C VAL A 108 10.12 5.01 5.63
N LYS A 109 11.20 5.74 5.33
CA LYS A 109 11.24 7.21 5.41
C LYS A 109 10.79 7.80 4.09
N MET A 110 9.84 8.72 4.18
CA MET A 110 9.24 9.39 3.04
C MET A 110 9.29 10.90 3.22
N LYS A 111 9.30 11.66 2.12
CA LYS A 111 9.05 13.09 2.14
C LYS A 111 7.56 13.32 2.38
N ARG A 112 7.21 14.25 3.27
CA ARG A 112 5.81 14.61 3.52
C ARG A 112 5.26 15.38 2.33
N MET A 113 4.12 14.92 1.84
CA MET A 113 3.36 15.58 0.78
C MET A 113 2.35 16.57 1.39
N PRO A 114 2.01 17.66 0.66
CA PRO A 114 1.00 18.61 1.12
C PRO A 114 -0.38 17.97 1.19
N GLU A 115 -0.91 17.80 2.41
CA GLU A 115 -2.15 17.05 2.65
C GLU A 115 -3.38 17.68 1.98
N ASP A 116 -3.42 19.00 1.81
CA ASP A 116 -4.47 19.74 1.12
C ASP A 116 -4.50 19.46 -0.40
N ARG A 117 -3.40 18.95 -0.95
CA ARG A 117 -3.25 18.58 -2.36
C ARG A 117 -3.47 17.09 -2.62
N MET A 118 -3.74 16.29 -1.60
CA MET A 118 -4.20 14.90 -1.78
C MET A 118 -5.46 14.91 -2.64
N MET A 119 -5.53 14.07 -3.67
CA MET A 119 -6.59 14.15 -4.68
C MET A 119 -7.98 13.96 -4.06
N VAL A 120 -8.12 13.12 -3.03
CA VAL A 120 -9.36 13.03 -2.23
C VAL A 120 -9.81 14.37 -1.66
N ARG A 121 -8.90 15.18 -1.10
CA ARG A 121 -9.25 16.51 -0.55
C ARG A 121 -9.55 17.52 -1.65
N VAL A 122 -8.89 17.41 -2.81
CA VAL A 122 -9.19 18.23 -4.00
C VAL A 122 -10.59 17.91 -4.54
N ILE A 123 -10.97 16.63 -4.55
CA ILE A 123 -12.31 16.16 -4.91
C ILE A 123 -13.35 16.71 -3.91
N ASP A 124 -13.10 16.58 -2.61
CA ASP A 124 -14.02 17.04 -1.56
C ASP A 124 -14.30 18.54 -1.64
N ARG A 125 -13.34 19.34 -2.09
CA ARG A 125 -13.49 20.78 -2.33
C ARG A 125 -14.13 21.13 -3.68
N GLY A 126 -14.38 20.15 -4.55
CA GLY A 126 -14.91 20.38 -5.91
C GLY A 126 -13.90 21.04 -6.86
N GLU A 127 -12.60 20.93 -6.57
CA GLU A 127 -11.52 21.60 -7.31
C GLU A 127 -10.85 20.70 -8.37
N LEU A 128 -11.29 19.44 -8.49
CA LEU A 128 -10.76 18.53 -9.49
C LEU A 128 -11.17 19.01 -10.89
N CYS A 129 -10.19 19.34 -11.73
CA CYS A 129 -10.42 19.80 -13.10
C CYS A 129 -9.76 18.87 -14.13
N ALA A 130 -10.04 19.12 -15.42
CA ALA A 130 -9.50 18.36 -16.53
C ALA A 130 -7.96 18.36 -16.56
N ASP A 131 -7.32 19.48 -16.21
CA ASP A 131 -5.86 19.59 -16.22
C ASP A 131 -5.20 18.63 -15.22
N HIS A 132 -5.83 18.39 -14.06
CA HIS A 132 -5.35 17.38 -13.10
C HIS A 132 -5.39 15.97 -13.71
N ILE A 133 -6.44 15.66 -14.48
CA ILE A 133 -6.58 14.35 -15.14
C ILE A 133 -5.57 14.21 -16.28
N LEU A 134 -5.35 15.27 -17.07
CA LEU A 134 -4.34 15.26 -18.12
C LEU A 134 -2.93 15.04 -17.53
N ALA A 135 -2.58 15.74 -16.45
CA ALA A 135 -1.31 15.54 -15.77
C ALA A 135 -1.14 14.12 -15.22
N LEU A 136 -2.23 13.49 -14.75
CA LEU A 136 -2.21 12.09 -14.33
C LEU A 136 -1.99 11.14 -15.51
N VAL A 137 -2.64 11.39 -16.65
CA VAL A 137 -2.45 10.63 -17.89
C VAL A 137 -1.01 10.75 -18.41
N ASP A 138 -0.43 11.95 -18.36
CA ASP A 138 0.96 12.21 -18.76
C ASP A 138 1.98 11.40 -17.95
N VAL A 139 1.65 11.03 -16.71
CA VAL A 139 2.46 10.14 -15.87
C VAL A 139 2.15 8.67 -16.14
N LEU A 140 0.86 8.31 -16.20
CA LEU A 140 0.43 6.91 -16.24
C LEU A 140 0.66 6.24 -17.59
N VAL A 141 0.47 6.96 -18.71
CA VAL A 141 0.64 6.36 -20.05
C VAL A 141 2.08 5.88 -20.26
N PRO A 142 3.13 6.71 -20.06
CA PRO A 142 4.51 6.24 -20.15
C PRO A 142 4.83 5.11 -19.17
N PHE A 143 4.31 5.18 -17.95
CA PHE A 143 4.49 4.13 -16.94
C PHE A 143 3.92 2.78 -17.44
N TYR A 144 2.68 2.76 -17.94
CA TYR A 144 2.07 1.53 -18.44
C TYR A 144 2.72 1.00 -19.71
N GLU A 145 3.22 1.88 -20.59
CA GLU A 145 3.94 1.45 -21.80
C GLU A 145 5.27 0.76 -21.46
N GLN A 146 5.98 1.25 -20.43
CA GLN A 146 7.28 0.75 -19.98
C GLN A 146 7.19 -0.36 -18.92
N ALA A 147 6.01 -0.56 -18.31
CA ALA A 147 5.78 -1.57 -17.28
C ALA A 147 6.21 -2.97 -17.75
N GLU A 148 6.86 -3.69 -16.83
CA GLU A 148 7.49 -4.98 -17.11
C GLU A 148 6.47 -6.01 -17.61
N ARG A 149 6.95 -6.85 -18.52
CA ARG A 149 6.23 -8.01 -19.04
C ARG A 149 7.18 -9.18 -19.12
N SER A 150 6.70 -10.33 -18.69
CA SER A 150 7.42 -11.60 -18.76
C SER A 150 6.41 -12.74 -18.83
N PRO A 151 6.82 -13.96 -19.26
CA PRO A 151 5.95 -15.13 -19.20
C PRO A 151 5.41 -15.41 -17.80
N GLU A 152 6.18 -15.05 -16.76
CA GLU A 152 5.75 -15.12 -15.37
C GLU A 152 4.61 -14.12 -15.09
N ILE A 153 4.78 -12.85 -15.49
CA ILE A 153 3.76 -11.81 -15.36
C ILE A 153 2.49 -12.18 -16.14
N ASP A 154 2.64 -12.68 -17.36
CA ASP A 154 1.51 -13.16 -18.17
C ASP A 154 0.73 -14.28 -17.46
N GLY A 155 1.42 -15.11 -16.65
CA GLY A 155 0.83 -16.15 -15.80
C GLY A 155 -0.19 -15.61 -14.79
N PHE A 156 0.03 -14.41 -14.22
CA PHE A 156 -0.92 -13.75 -13.32
C PHE A 156 -2.22 -13.34 -14.02
N GLY A 157 -2.20 -13.22 -15.35
CA GLY A 157 -3.38 -12.92 -16.16
C GLY A 157 -4.26 -14.12 -16.47
N THR A 158 -3.86 -15.34 -16.09
CA THR A 158 -4.66 -16.55 -16.36
C THR A 158 -5.95 -16.54 -15.54
N ALA A 159 -6.99 -17.18 -16.07
CA ALA A 159 -8.27 -17.30 -15.36
C ALA A 159 -8.08 -18.01 -14.01
N GLU A 160 -7.19 -19.00 -13.96
CA GLU A 160 -6.83 -19.75 -12.76
C GLU A 160 -6.15 -18.87 -11.70
N ALA A 161 -5.16 -18.05 -12.09
CA ALA A 161 -4.48 -17.14 -11.17
C ALA A 161 -5.45 -16.10 -10.60
N VAL A 162 -6.24 -15.45 -11.47
CA VAL A 162 -7.25 -14.47 -11.04
C VAL A 162 -8.32 -15.12 -10.15
N ALA A 163 -8.70 -16.37 -10.44
CA ALA A 163 -9.67 -17.10 -9.63
C ALA A 163 -9.22 -17.30 -8.18
N VAL A 164 -7.92 -17.45 -7.90
CA VAL A 164 -7.41 -17.60 -6.53
C VAL A 164 -7.84 -16.40 -5.68
N ASN A 165 -7.49 -15.18 -6.12
CA ASN A 165 -7.82 -13.95 -5.40
C ASN A 165 -9.33 -13.72 -5.30
N VAL A 166 -10.05 -13.94 -6.41
CA VAL A 166 -11.50 -13.70 -6.45
C VAL A 166 -12.25 -14.69 -5.55
N LEU A 167 -11.87 -15.97 -5.55
CA LEU A 167 -12.57 -17.00 -4.78
C LEU A 167 -12.20 -17.00 -3.30
N GLU A 168 -10.95 -16.64 -2.96
CA GLU A 168 -10.53 -16.48 -1.56
C GLU A 168 -11.39 -15.43 -0.83
N ASN A 169 -11.75 -14.33 -1.50
CA ASN A 169 -12.66 -13.33 -0.95
C ASN A 169 -14.02 -13.94 -0.54
N PHE A 170 -14.56 -14.89 -1.32
CA PHE A 170 -15.83 -15.55 -0.97
C PHE A 170 -15.68 -16.55 0.18
N ASP A 171 -14.51 -17.18 0.31
CA ASP A 171 -14.24 -18.05 1.46
C ASP A 171 -14.11 -17.24 2.75
N GLN A 172 -13.40 -16.11 2.72
CA GLN A 172 -13.22 -15.22 3.87
C GLN A 172 -14.50 -14.48 4.27
N THR A 173 -15.43 -14.21 3.33
CA THR A 173 -16.67 -13.48 3.61
C THR A 173 -17.86 -14.38 3.98
N ARG A 174 -17.69 -15.71 3.96
CA ARG A 174 -18.79 -16.67 4.16
C ARG A 174 -19.46 -16.54 5.53
N ASP A 175 -18.68 -16.28 6.57
CA ASP A 175 -19.19 -16.19 7.95
C ASP A 175 -20.01 -14.91 8.21
N PHE A 176 -19.98 -13.95 7.28
CA PHE A 176 -20.77 -12.72 7.35
C PHE A 176 -22.16 -12.85 6.71
N ILE A 177 -22.47 -13.99 6.11
CA ILE A 177 -23.78 -14.26 5.50
C ILE A 177 -24.85 -14.32 6.60
N GLY A 178 -25.87 -13.48 6.48
CA GLY A 178 -26.94 -13.37 7.48
C GLY A 178 -26.58 -12.51 8.70
N GLY A 179 -25.37 -11.95 8.76
CA GLY A 179 -24.90 -11.04 9.81
C GLY A 179 -25.24 -9.55 9.59
N GLY A 180 -26.13 -9.24 8.64
CA GLY A 180 -26.53 -7.87 8.29
C GLY A 180 -25.71 -7.21 7.17
N ALA A 181 -24.47 -7.65 6.94
CA ALA A 181 -23.63 -7.15 5.85
C ALA A 181 -23.98 -7.75 4.48
N LEU A 182 -24.29 -9.06 4.44
CA LEU A 182 -24.55 -9.78 3.21
C LEU A 182 -25.67 -10.82 3.39
N THR A 183 -26.67 -10.79 2.54
CA THR A 183 -27.68 -11.86 2.49
C THR A 183 -27.16 -13.07 1.73
N ARG A 184 -27.72 -14.26 2.00
CA ARG A 184 -27.37 -15.49 1.27
C ARG A 184 -27.60 -15.33 -0.24
N LEU A 185 -28.71 -14.70 -0.63
CA LEU A 185 -29.05 -14.43 -2.02
C LEU A 185 -28.00 -13.54 -2.70
N GLN A 186 -27.56 -12.47 -2.05
CA GLN A 186 -26.53 -11.58 -2.61
C GLN A 186 -25.19 -12.32 -2.76
N PHE A 187 -24.78 -13.10 -1.76
CA PHE A 187 -23.56 -13.90 -1.84
C PHE A 187 -23.60 -14.89 -3.01
N ASP A 188 -24.68 -15.64 -3.15
CA ASP A 188 -24.83 -16.63 -4.22
C ASP A 188 -24.86 -15.96 -5.60
N LEU A 189 -25.53 -14.81 -5.76
CA LEU A 189 -25.56 -14.06 -7.02
C LEU A 189 -24.18 -13.52 -7.41
N ILE A 190 -23.48 -12.85 -6.49
CA ILE A 190 -22.16 -12.26 -6.76
C ILE A 190 -21.14 -13.37 -7.04
N SER A 191 -21.14 -14.44 -6.24
CA SER A 191 -20.22 -15.56 -6.43
C SER A 191 -20.49 -16.34 -7.72
N SER A 192 -21.77 -16.54 -8.09
CA SER A 192 -22.14 -17.16 -9.36
C SER A 192 -21.68 -16.31 -10.56
N TYR A 193 -21.89 -15.00 -10.50
CA TYR A 193 -21.43 -14.08 -11.54
C TYR A 193 -19.91 -14.08 -11.67
N ALA A 194 -19.17 -13.98 -10.56
CA ALA A 194 -17.72 -14.05 -10.58
C ALA A 194 -17.21 -15.36 -11.22
N ARG A 195 -17.80 -16.50 -10.83
CA ARG A 195 -17.46 -17.81 -11.40
C ARG A 195 -17.78 -17.92 -12.90
N SER A 196 -18.85 -17.27 -13.38
CA SER A 196 -19.20 -17.29 -14.81
C SER A 196 -18.23 -16.48 -15.67
N ILE A 197 -17.67 -15.39 -15.14
CA ILE A 197 -16.58 -14.64 -15.79
C ILE A 197 -15.30 -15.47 -15.80
N LEU A 198 -14.90 -16.04 -14.65
CA LEU A 198 -13.70 -16.87 -14.54
C LEU A 198 -13.75 -18.13 -15.43
N ALA A 199 -14.94 -18.62 -15.76
CA ALA A 199 -15.10 -19.74 -16.68
C ALA A 199 -14.79 -19.39 -18.15
N GLN A 200 -14.79 -18.10 -18.52
CA GLN A 200 -14.52 -17.63 -19.88
C GLN A 200 -13.00 -17.52 -20.11
N LYS A 201 -12.28 -18.64 -20.13
CA LYS A 201 -10.80 -18.64 -20.25
C LYS A 201 -10.29 -17.87 -21.49
N ASP A 202 -11.05 -17.89 -22.58
CA ASP A 202 -10.68 -17.23 -23.82
C ASP A 202 -10.53 -15.71 -23.68
N ILE A 203 -11.32 -15.04 -22.82
CA ILE A 203 -11.18 -13.58 -22.62
C ILE A 203 -9.90 -13.22 -21.86
N PHE A 204 -9.45 -14.09 -20.95
CA PHE A 204 -8.19 -13.92 -20.22
C PHE A 204 -7.01 -14.19 -21.16
N GLN A 205 -7.09 -15.28 -21.92
CA GLN A 205 -6.08 -15.65 -22.91
C GLN A 205 -5.90 -14.57 -23.98
N ALA A 206 -7.00 -14.02 -24.51
CA ALA A 206 -6.94 -12.92 -25.48
C ALA A 206 -6.24 -11.67 -24.91
N ARG A 207 -6.37 -11.38 -23.61
CA ARG A 207 -5.66 -10.27 -22.97
C ARG A 207 -4.16 -10.55 -22.83
N ILE A 208 -3.78 -11.78 -22.50
CA ILE A 208 -2.38 -12.22 -22.44
C ILE A 208 -1.74 -12.09 -23.83
N GLU A 209 -2.39 -12.63 -24.87
CA GLU A 209 -1.91 -12.57 -26.26
C GLU A 209 -1.82 -11.13 -26.79
N ALA A 210 -2.77 -10.28 -26.41
CA ALA A 210 -2.74 -8.84 -26.73
C ALA A 210 -1.75 -8.05 -25.88
N GLY A 211 -1.00 -8.70 -25.00
CA GLY A 211 0.04 -8.10 -24.19
C GLY A 211 -0.43 -7.11 -23.13
N ARG A 212 -1.58 -7.41 -22.52
CA ARG A 212 -2.28 -6.52 -21.58
C ARG A 212 -2.01 -6.82 -20.11
N ILE A 213 -1.21 -7.84 -19.81
CA ILE A 213 -0.79 -8.16 -18.43
C ILE A 213 0.59 -7.54 -18.21
N ARG A 214 0.69 -6.71 -17.17
CA ARG A 214 1.82 -5.82 -16.90
C ARG A 214 1.97 -5.62 -15.41
N ASP A 215 3.22 -5.56 -14.93
CA ASP A 215 3.52 -5.18 -13.53
C ASP A 215 3.27 -3.67 -13.32
N CYS A 216 2.14 -3.35 -12.70
CA CYS A 216 1.62 -1.99 -12.54
C CYS A 216 1.61 -1.56 -11.05
N HIS A 217 0.79 -0.55 -10.71
CA HIS A 217 0.63 -0.07 -9.33
C HIS A 217 -0.14 -1.04 -8.40
N GLY A 218 -1.05 -1.85 -8.96
CA GLY A 218 -1.87 -2.79 -8.18
C GLY A 218 -3.04 -2.17 -7.39
N ASP A 219 -2.91 -0.93 -6.88
CA ASP A 219 -3.95 -0.26 -6.07
C ASP A 219 -4.12 1.24 -6.38
N LEU A 220 -4.39 1.59 -7.63
CA LEU A 220 -4.49 2.99 -8.05
C LEU A 220 -5.90 3.55 -7.83
N TYR A 221 -6.04 4.45 -6.86
CA TYR A 221 -7.26 5.23 -6.63
C TYR A 221 -6.92 6.61 -6.03
N SER A 222 -7.93 7.49 -5.90
CA SER A 222 -7.72 8.91 -5.55
C SER A 222 -7.05 9.15 -4.20
N ALA A 223 -7.11 8.22 -3.24
CA ALA A 223 -6.40 8.42 -1.98
C ALA A 223 -4.88 8.25 -2.16
N ASN A 224 -4.46 7.49 -3.17
CA ASN A 224 -3.07 7.17 -3.50
C ASN A 224 -2.45 8.17 -4.49
N ILE A 225 -3.05 9.36 -4.64
CA ILE A 225 -2.63 10.41 -5.58
C ILE A 225 -2.52 11.74 -4.85
N CYS A 226 -1.38 12.43 -5.00
CA CYS A 226 -1.17 13.80 -4.55
C CYS A 226 -0.91 14.73 -5.75
N LEU A 227 -1.72 15.79 -5.87
CA LEU A 227 -1.67 16.78 -6.96
C LEU A 227 -0.86 18.00 -6.52
N ALA A 228 0.41 17.81 -6.16
CA ALA A 228 1.28 18.86 -5.61
C ALA A 228 1.93 19.70 -6.74
N ASP A 229 3.24 19.96 -6.66
CA ASP A 229 4.03 20.60 -7.73
C ASP A 229 4.05 19.76 -9.01
N LYS A 230 3.90 18.44 -8.85
CA LYS A 230 3.59 17.46 -9.90
C LYS A 230 2.65 16.40 -9.33
N VAL A 231 2.23 15.47 -10.19
CA VAL A 231 1.44 14.31 -9.76
C VAL A 231 2.38 13.29 -9.11
N TYR A 232 2.10 12.97 -7.85
CA TYR A 232 2.72 11.85 -7.14
C TYR A 232 1.70 10.72 -6.98
N ILE A 233 2.09 9.52 -7.35
CA ILE A 233 1.32 8.28 -7.19
C ILE A 233 2.11 7.38 -6.24
N TYR A 234 1.47 6.92 -5.17
CA TYR A 234 2.15 6.25 -4.06
C TYR A 234 1.27 5.14 -3.48
N ASP A 235 1.84 4.34 -2.58
CA ASP A 235 1.19 3.17 -1.96
C ASP A 235 0.88 2.03 -2.97
N CYS A 236 1.83 1.75 -3.84
CA CYS A 236 1.84 0.55 -4.68
C CYS A 236 1.86 -0.72 -3.82
N ILE A 237 1.04 -1.72 -4.17
CA ILE A 237 0.97 -3.02 -3.47
C ILE A 237 2.32 -3.71 -3.49
N GLU A 238 2.82 -4.12 -2.32
CA GLU A 238 4.19 -4.64 -2.13
C GLU A 238 4.26 -6.02 -1.46
N PHE A 239 3.12 -6.65 -1.21
CA PHE A 239 3.03 -7.74 -0.24
C PHE A 239 2.55 -9.08 -0.78
N ASN A 240 2.12 -9.13 -2.03
CA ASN A 240 1.74 -10.38 -2.68
C ASN A 240 1.97 -10.27 -4.18
N GLU A 241 2.63 -11.28 -4.76
CA GLU A 241 2.94 -11.33 -6.18
C GLU A 241 1.80 -11.97 -7.00
N ARG A 242 0.65 -12.29 -6.39
CA ARG A 242 -0.47 -12.98 -7.04
C ARG A 242 -1.65 -12.05 -7.39
#